data_AF-A0A812SM58-F1
#
_entry.id   AF-A0A812SM58-F1
#
_cell.length_a   1.000
_cell.length_b   1.000
_cell.length_c   1.000
_cell.angle_alpha   90.00
_cell.angle_beta   90.00
_cell.angle_gamma   90.00
#
_symmetry.space_group_name_H-M   'P 1'
#
loop_
_entity.id
_entity.type
_entity.pdbx_description
1 polymer ?
#
loop_
_entity_poly.entity_id
_entity_poly.type
_entity_poly.pdbx_seq_one_letter_code
_entity_poly.pdbx_strand_id
1 'polypeptide(L)'
;MMSLCRFALLAIAAAEFYEPCTPAQALQALHGVRSLDAGSGDFNSFCQVCSPKPPSRRRNFTAACCGCFAGLLAVKEEVVYELSKLKVLRQVDARKLQNRSETLQLYRIKLRRGPGLAEARAALRQKFTQLQHSLSYTAGMALRFADERNLGVQGDRFAALMSEFLVYFKLEHTEPTYGMMVQNHNTCLLEIFAGRCEKRNLPIFEKFPAVQGPPQEGFMLDFLGVSVPIEADCQERQFALLAPGRTMLCEYYKSGMPLPRVWPVLDEEYLEWADILTTAMDAAKAGRPFRMAEFGSGPYGIWAMRAAKAFTAVAAADQPCELLLVEPFELGDGSSLRTHTAMNLPIDRCEFLVHEDPLSTNDQVKALLGSGDLWDLVDIDIQGAEGEILPGLFAWLSTRVRRLHVSTHTRKIHWQLVEELERDGWQIQAQYPTFSMVGLENNALGRFLTCDGHISALPRFWQWT
;
A
#
# COMPACT_ATOMS: atom_id res chain seq x y z
N MET A 1 -6.63 -3.49 -25.24
CA MET A 1 -6.67 -3.14 -23.80
C MET A 1 -6.16 -4.26 -22.88
N MET A 2 -6.52 -5.55 -23.05
CA MET A 2 -5.98 -6.65 -22.21
C MET A 2 -4.43 -6.78 -22.19
N SER A 3 -3.74 -6.43 -23.27
CA SER A 3 -2.27 -6.56 -23.38
C SER A 3 -1.49 -5.58 -22.49
N LEU A 4 -2.01 -4.37 -22.24
CA LEU A 4 -1.35 -3.38 -21.35
C LEU A 4 -1.45 -3.76 -19.86
N CYS A 5 -2.60 -4.30 -19.45
CA CYS A 5 -2.82 -4.77 -18.09
C CYS A 5 -1.96 -6.01 -17.80
N ARG A 6 -1.88 -6.96 -18.74
CA ARG A 6 -0.93 -8.09 -18.67
C ARG A 6 0.53 -7.63 -18.59
N PHE A 7 0.88 -6.57 -19.31
CA PHE A 7 2.25 -6.07 -19.36
C PHE A 7 2.69 -5.42 -18.03
N ALA A 8 1.83 -4.60 -17.42
CA ALA A 8 2.07 -4.05 -16.09
C ALA A 8 2.16 -5.16 -15.02
N LEU A 9 1.30 -6.18 -15.11
CA LEU A 9 1.33 -7.35 -14.24
C LEU A 9 2.63 -8.17 -14.39
N LEU A 10 3.13 -8.35 -15.62
CA LEU A 10 4.39 -9.06 -15.89
C LEU A 10 5.62 -8.28 -15.40
N ALA A 11 5.64 -6.96 -15.56
CA ALA A 11 6.73 -6.12 -15.06
C ALA A 11 6.80 -6.09 -13.52
N ILE A 12 5.65 -6.17 -12.85
CA ILE A 12 5.56 -6.25 -11.38
C ILE A 12 5.94 -7.66 -10.88
N ALA A 13 5.46 -8.72 -11.52
CA ALA A 13 5.85 -10.10 -11.21
C ALA A 13 7.37 -10.34 -11.43
N ALA A 14 7.99 -9.69 -12.43
CA ALA A 14 9.44 -9.73 -12.63
C ALA A 14 10.22 -9.10 -11.45
N ALA A 15 9.63 -8.17 -10.71
CA ALA A 15 10.21 -7.57 -9.51
C ALA A 15 10.04 -8.43 -8.25
N GLU A 16 9.24 -9.50 -8.30
CA GLU A 16 9.07 -10.48 -7.20
C GLU A 16 10.17 -11.56 -7.21
N PHE A 17 10.93 -11.71 -8.30
CA PHE A 17 11.98 -12.74 -8.45
C PHE A 17 13.38 -12.37 -7.89
N TYR A 18 13.51 -11.31 -7.10
CA TYR A 18 14.79 -10.95 -6.48
C TYR A 18 14.95 -11.60 -5.09
N GLU A 19 15.32 -12.87 -5.05
CA GLU A 19 16.16 -13.37 -3.94
C GLU A 19 17.62 -12.91 -4.17
N PRO A 20 18.38 -12.54 -3.12
CA PRO A 20 19.65 -11.88 -3.30
C PRO A 20 20.75 -12.89 -3.70
N CYS A 21 21.00 -13.03 -5.01
CA CYS A 21 22.35 -13.35 -5.45
C CYS A 21 23.24 -12.14 -5.11
N THR A 22 24.32 -12.34 -4.35
CA THR A 22 25.27 -11.26 -4.09
C THR A 22 25.88 -10.78 -5.42
N PRO A 23 26.23 -9.48 -5.56
CA PRO A 23 26.86 -8.97 -6.78
C PRO A 23 28.10 -9.76 -7.21
N ALA A 24 28.84 -10.33 -6.25
CA ALA A 24 29.99 -11.22 -6.51
C ALA A 24 29.57 -12.56 -7.11
N GLN A 25 28.48 -13.17 -6.63
CA GLN A 25 27.92 -14.40 -7.20
C GLN A 25 27.36 -14.17 -8.61
N ALA A 26 26.71 -13.03 -8.84
CA ALA A 26 26.22 -12.63 -10.16
C ALA A 26 27.38 -12.35 -11.13
N LEU A 27 28.44 -11.65 -10.69
CA LEU A 27 29.63 -11.41 -11.51
C LEU A 27 30.37 -12.71 -11.84
N GLN A 28 30.53 -13.61 -10.87
CA GLN A 28 31.23 -14.88 -11.05
C GLN A 28 30.47 -15.80 -12.03
N ALA A 29 29.13 -15.82 -11.97
CA ALA A 29 28.29 -16.50 -12.95
C ALA A 29 28.41 -15.86 -14.35
N LEU A 30 28.40 -14.52 -14.45
CA LEU A 30 28.56 -13.80 -15.72
C LEU A 30 29.95 -14.01 -16.35
N HIS A 31 31.00 -14.13 -15.54
CA HIS A 31 32.35 -14.46 -16.00
C HIS A 31 32.45 -15.88 -16.55
N GLY A 32 31.72 -16.85 -15.99
CA GLY A 32 31.63 -18.21 -16.51
C GLY A 32 30.81 -18.33 -17.81
N VAL A 33 29.81 -17.46 -18.00
CA VAL A 33 28.95 -17.44 -19.19
C VAL A 33 29.61 -16.72 -20.38
N ARG A 34 30.42 -15.68 -20.15
CA ARG A 34 31.12 -14.97 -21.24
C ARG A 34 32.12 -15.83 -22.01
N SER A 35 32.54 -16.97 -21.46
CA SER A 35 33.41 -17.94 -22.14
C SER A 35 32.67 -19.04 -22.89
N LEU A 36 31.33 -19.08 -22.86
CA LEU A 36 30.54 -20.14 -23.48
C LEU A 36 29.66 -19.57 -24.61
N ASP A 37 29.85 -20.13 -25.80
CA ASP A 37 28.99 -19.87 -26.96
C ASP A 37 27.61 -20.48 -26.73
N ALA A 38 26.53 -19.70 -26.85
CA ALA A 38 25.16 -20.10 -26.55
C ALA A 38 24.63 -21.23 -27.47
N GLY A 39 25.38 -21.57 -28.53
CA GLY A 39 25.11 -22.71 -29.40
C GLY A 39 25.94 -23.96 -29.11
N SER A 40 26.87 -23.96 -28.14
CA SER A 40 27.76 -25.09 -27.90
C SER A 40 27.07 -26.22 -27.13
N GLY A 41 27.45 -27.47 -27.43
CA GLY A 41 26.97 -28.66 -26.70
C GLY A 41 27.30 -28.62 -25.20
N ASP A 42 28.24 -27.78 -24.78
CA ASP A 42 28.64 -27.60 -23.38
C ASP A 42 27.58 -26.87 -22.56
N PHE A 43 26.85 -25.90 -23.15
CA PHE A 43 25.75 -25.21 -22.48
C PHE A 43 24.56 -26.14 -22.22
N ASN A 44 24.22 -27.01 -23.19
CA ASN A 44 23.15 -27.99 -23.05
C ASN A 44 23.49 -29.12 -22.07
N SER A 45 24.76 -29.53 -21.99
CA SER A 45 25.19 -30.53 -20.99
C SER A 45 25.18 -29.98 -19.57
N PHE A 46 25.46 -28.68 -19.37
CA PHE A 46 25.40 -28.01 -18.08
C PHE A 46 23.99 -28.02 -17.48
N CYS A 47 22.95 -27.85 -18.30
CA CYS A 47 21.56 -27.88 -17.87
C CYS A 47 21.03 -29.31 -17.60
N GLN A 48 21.51 -30.33 -18.32
CA GLN A 48 21.02 -31.72 -18.17
C GLN A 48 21.49 -32.42 -16.89
N VAL A 49 22.59 -31.95 -16.25
CA VAL A 49 23.10 -32.53 -15.00
C VAL A 49 22.22 -32.21 -13.78
N CYS A 50 21.21 -31.34 -13.91
CA CYS A 50 20.34 -30.90 -12.81
C CYS A 50 19.09 -31.79 -12.55
N SER A 51 19.06 -33.03 -13.01
CA SER A 51 17.98 -33.98 -12.64
C SER A 51 18.15 -34.50 -11.21
N PRO A 52 17.05 -34.72 -10.46
CA PRO A 52 17.11 -34.97 -9.02
C PRO A 52 17.63 -36.39 -8.73
N LYS A 53 18.80 -36.49 -8.10
CA LYS A 53 19.18 -37.69 -7.33
C LYS A 53 18.80 -37.48 -5.85
N PRO A 54 18.40 -38.55 -5.13
CA PRO A 54 17.95 -38.46 -3.75
C PRO A 54 19.09 -38.02 -2.82
N PRO A 55 18.77 -37.45 -1.64
CA PRO A 55 19.71 -36.62 -0.91
C PRO A 55 20.73 -37.47 -0.15
N SER A 56 22.00 -37.33 -0.49
CA SER A 56 23.09 -37.57 0.44
C SER A 56 23.82 -36.25 0.73
N ARG A 57 24.23 -36.11 1.98
CA ARG A 57 24.60 -34.86 2.65
C ARG A 57 25.72 -34.08 1.92
N ARG A 58 25.46 -32.77 1.89
CA ARG A 58 26.35 -31.61 1.68
C ARG A 58 26.69 -31.21 0.23
N ARG A 59 26.49 -29.90 0.03
CA ARG A 59 26.72 -29.02 -1.14
C ARG A 59 25.57 -29.00 -2.14
N ASN A 60 24.93 -27.82 -2.29
CA ASN A 60 24.38 -27.28 -3.54
C ASN A 60 23.89 -25.84 -3.32
N PHE A 61 24.75 -24.85 -3.62
CA PHE A 61 24.33 -23.45 -3.84
C PHE A 61 24.17 -23.13 -5.34
N THR A 62 24.58 -24.04 -6.24
CA THR A 62 24.63 -23.80 -7.69
C THR A 62 23.35 -24.21 -8.44
N ALA A 63 22.53 -25.12 -7.92
CA ALA A 63 21.31 -25.59 -8.60
C ALA A 63 20.16 -24.55 -8.54
N ALA A 64 20.09 -23.73 -7.48
CA ALA A 64 19.08 -22.69 -7.34
C ALA A 64 19.28 -21.54 -8.37
N CYS A 65 20.53 -21.23 -8.73
CA CYS A 65 20.84 -20.16 -9.68
C CYS A 65 20.38 -20.48 -11.11
N CYS A 66 20.47 -21.73 -11.58
CA CYS A 66 20.09 -22.05 -12.97
C CYS A 66 18.57 -21.93 -13.21
N GLY A 67 17.75 -22.31 -12.23
CA GLY A 67 16.28 -22.14 -12.29
C GLY A 67 15.86 -20.68 -12.28
N CYS A 68 16.47 -19.87 -11.42
CA CYS A 68 16.23 -18.42 -11.35
C CYS A 68 16.72 -17.69 -12.61
N PHE A 69 17.86 -18.08 -13.17
CA PHE A 69 18.43 -17.44 -14.36
C PHE A 69 17.65 -17.78 -15.64
N ALA A 70 17.21 -19.04 -15.78
CA ALA A 70 16.32 -19.44 -16.87
C ALA A 70 14.94 -18.79 -16.74
N GLY A 71 14.40 -18.67 -15.52
CA GLY A 71 13.17 -17.93 -15.24
C GLY A 71 13.29 -16.44 -15.57
N LEU A 72 14.38 -15.79 -15.14
CA LEU A 72 14.66 -14.39 -15.43
C LEU A 72 14.86 -14.13 -16.93
N LEU A 73 15.55 -15.02 -17.65
CA LEU A 73 15.70 -14.91 -19.10
C LEU A 73 14.37 -15.12 -19.83
N ALA A 74 13.57 -16.10 -19.42
CA ALA A 74 12.25 -16.33 -20.00
C ALA A 74 11.29 -15.16 -19.73
N VAL A 75 11.28 -14.62 -18.51
CA VAL A 75 10.49 -13.42 -18.15
C VAL A 75 11.00 -12.20 -18.92
N LYS A 76 12.31 -12.01 -19.03
CA LYS A 76 12.91 -10.93 -19.82
C LYS A 76 12.55 -11.04 -21.29
N GLU A 77 12.61 -12.22 -21.89
CA GLU A 77 12.25 -12.46 -23.29
C GLU A 77 10.75 -12.24 -23.51
N GLU A 78 9.90 -12.70 -22.60
CA GLU A 78 8.44 -12.50 -22.67
C GLU A 78 8.07 -11.01 -22.48
N VAL A 79 8.74 -10.31 -21.56
CA VAL A 79 8.60 -8.86 -21.35
C VAL A 79 9.10 -8.10 -22.58
N VAL A 80 10.26 -8.42 -23.13
CA VAL A 80 10.78 -7.80 -24.37
C VAL A 80 9.85 -8.08 -25.56
N TYR A 81 9.28 -9.28 -25.64
CA TYR A 81 8.33 -9.67 -26.66
C TYR A 81 7.02 -8.88 -26.53
N GLU A 82 6.42 -8.79 -25.34
CA GLU A 82 5.20 -8.02 -25.12
C GLU A 82 5.45 -6.50 -25.21
N LEU A 83 6.63 -5.98 -24.85
CA LEU A 83 7.04 -4.60 -25.12
C LEU A 83 7.11 -4.33 -26.62
N SER A 84 7.72 -5.25 -27.38
CA SER A 84 7.84 -5.12 -28.83
C SER A 84 6.48 -5.17 -29.51
N LYS A 85 5.60 -6.05 -29.04
CA LYS A 85 4.20 -6.15 -29.48
C LYS A 85 3.40 -4.91 -29.11
N LEU A 86 3.56 -4.37 -27.90
CA LEU A 86 2.95 -3.10 -27.47
C LEU A 86 3.48 -1.92 -28.26
N LYS A 87 4.78 -1.88 -28.58
CA LYS A 87 5.39 -0.86 -29.44
C LYS A 87 4.79 -0.91 -30.84
N VAL A 88 4.64 -2.10 -31.42
CA VAL A 88 4.00 -2.30 -32.73
C VAL A 88 2.51 -1.92 -32.67
N LEU A 89 1.77 -2.39 -31.67
CA LEU A 89 0.35 -2.05 -31.48
C LEU A 89 0.15 -0.55 -31.29
N ARG A 90 1.00 0.12 -30.51
CA ARG A 90 0.95 1.58 -30.31
C ARG A 90 1.40 2.35 -31.55
N GLN A 91 2.33 1.85 -32.35
CA GLN A 91 2.63 2.43 -33.66
C GLN A 91 1.46 2.29 -34.63
N VAL A 92 0.73 1.16 -34.57
CA VAL A 92 -0.51 0.94 -35.34
C VAL A 92 -1.62 1.86 -34.84
N ASP A 93 -1.79 2.02 -33.54
CA ASP A 93 -2.80 2.90 -32.96
C ASP A 93 -2.46 4.38 -33.18
N ALA A 94 -1.19 4.76 -33.12
CA ALA A 94 -0.70 6.09 -33.50
C ALA A 94 -0.97 6.38 -34.98
N ARG A 95 -0.77 5.41 -35.89
CA ARG A 95 -1.17 5.53 -37.30
C ARG A 95 -2.67 5.59 -37.48
N LYS A 96 -3.46 4.78 -36.76
CA LYS A 96 -4.93 4.87 -36.78
C LYS A 96 -5.42 6.23 -36.27
N LEU A 97 -4.77 6.79 -35.27
CA LEU A 97 -5.03 8.13 -34.73
C LEU A 97 -4.61 9.23 -35.69
N GLN A 98 -3.49 9.08 -36.39
CA GLN A 98 -3.06 9.99 -37.44
C GLN A 98 -4.06 9.96 -38.62
N ASN A 99 -4.47 8.77 -39.07
CA ASN A 99 -5.48 8.60 -40.10
C ASN A 99 -6.86 9.14 -39.65
N ARG A 100 -7.23 8.99 -38.37
CA ARG A 100 -8.45 9.58 -37.79
C ARG A 100 -8.35 11.10 -37.65
N SER A 101 -7.18 11.63 -37.31
CA SER A 101 -6.89 13.07 -37.27
C SER A 101 -7.00 13.68 -38.68
N GLU A 102 -6.49 13.01 -39.70
CA GLU A 102 -6.64 13.39 -41.12
C GLU A 102 -8.10 13.29 -41.56
N THR A 103 -8.82 12.23 -41.19
CA THR A 103 -10.27 12.09 -41.44
C THR A 103 -11.08 13.19 -40.74
N LEU A 104 -10.68 13.60 -39.53
CA LEU A 104 -11.29 14.69 -38.78
C LEU A 104 -10.92 16.07 -39.34
N GLN A 105 -9.71 16.24 -39.89
CA GLN A 105 -9.34 17.43 -40.67
C GLN A 105 -10.19 17.54 -41.95
N LEU A 106 -10.47 16.42 -42.62
CA LEU A 106 -11.40 16.35 -43.74
C LEU A 106 -12.84 16.68 -43.31
N TYR A 107 -13.28 16.23 -42.13
CA TYR A 107 -14.56 16.64 -41.53
C TYR A 107 -14.60 18.13 -41.13
N ARG A 108 -13.47 18.70 -40.67
CA ARG A 108 -13.31 20.13 -40.36
C ARG A 108 -13.48 21.02 -41.60
N ILE A 109 -13.19 20.49 -42.80
CA ILE A 109 -13.45 21.15 -44.08
C ILE A 109 -14.95 21.08 -44.44
N LYS A 110 -15.64 19.97 -44.14
CA LYS A 110 -17.09 19.79 -44.41
C LYS A 110 -18.02 20.59 -43.48
N LEU A 111 -17.64 20.81 -42.21
CA LEU A 111 -18.48 21.46 -41.19
C LEU A 111 -18.51 23.01 -41.26
N ARG A 112 -18.58 23.62 -42.45
CA ARG A 112 -18.37 25.08 -42.59
C ARG A 112 -19.57 25.99 -42.32
N ARG A 113 -20.82 25.54 -42.17
CA ARG A 113 -21.97 26.46 -41.94
C ARG A 113 -23.09 25.84 -41.10
N GLY A 114 -23.24 26.30 -39.86
CA GLY A 114 -24.40 26.04 -39.00
C GLY A 114 -24.24 26.65 -37.59
N PRO A 115 -25.34 27.12 -36.95
CA PRO A 115 -25.33 27.54 -35.54
C PRO A 115 -25.01 26.34 -34.62
N GLY A 116 -24.28 26.57 -33.51
CA GLY A 116 -23.76 25.51 -32.62
C GLY A 116 -22.36 24.98 -32.95
N LEU A 117 -21.79 25.38 -34.10
CA LEU A 117 -20.47 24.93 -34.55
C LEU A 117 -19.31 25.41 -33.66
N ALA A 118 -19.46 26.58 -33.03
CA ALA A 118 -18.43 27.13 -32.15
C ALA A 118 -18.29 26.30 -30.86
N GLU A 119 -19.41 25.93 -30.22
CA GLU A 119 -19.43 25.04 -29.05
C GLU A 119 -18.95 23.63 -29.41
N ALA A 120 -19.41 23.07 -30.53
CA ALA A 120 -18.92 21.78 -31.00
C ALA A 120 -17.40 21.80 -31.25
N ARG A 121 -16.85 22.89 -31.80
CA ARG A 121 -15.39 23.07 -31.97
C ARG A 121 -14.66 23.22 -30.65
N ALA A 122 -15.23 23.92 -29.68
CA ALA A 122 -14.63 24.08 -28.35
C ALA A 122 -14.57 22.73 -27.62
N ALA A 123 -15.67 21.98 -27.61
CA ALA A 123 -15.74 20.64 -27.03
C ALA A 123 -14.77 19.66 -27.72
N LEU A 124 -14.69 19.69 -29.06
CA LEU A 124 -13.78 18.81 -29.80
C LEU A 124 -12.30 19.17 -29.55
N ARG A 125 -11.97 20.47 -29.44
CA ARG A 125 -10.63 20.93 -29.08
C ARG A 125 -10.25 20.53 -27.66
N GLN A 126 -11.16 20.68 -26.70
CA GLN A 126 -10.95 20.24 -25.32
C GLN A 126 -10.69 18.73 -25.25
N LYS A 127 -11.51 17.92 -25.93
CA LYS A 127 -11.29 16.47 -26.03
C LYS A 127 -9.96 16.13 -26.71
N PHE A 128 -9.56 16.87 -27.74
CA PHE A 128 -8.28 16.66 -28.42
C PHE A 128 -7.09 17.01 -27.52
N THR A 129 -7.15 18.11 -26.77
CA THR A 129 -6.12 18.49 -25.81
C THR A 129 -6.01 17.46 -24.68
N GLN A 130 -7.13 16.96 -24.17
CA GLN A 130 -7.15 15.87 -23.18
C GLN A 130 -6.50 14.59 -23.72
N LEU A 131 -6.87 14.18 -24.94
CA LEU A 131 -6.31 13.00 -25.60
C LEU A 131 -4.81 13.14 -25.89
N GLN A 132 -4.36 14.34 -26.31
CA GLN A 132 -2.96 14.61 -26.59
C GLN A 132 -2.12 14.64 -25.31
N HIS A 133 -2.63 15.23 -24.21
CA HIS A 133 -2.01 15.15 -22.89
C HIS A 133 -1.87 13.70 -22.42
N SER A 134 -2.95 12.93 -22.51
CA SER A 134 -2.98 11.49 -22.21
C SER A 134 -1.90 10.72 -22.96
N LEU A 135 -1.82 10.90 -24.29
CA LEU A 135 -0.89 10.18 -25.15
C LEU A 135 0.56 10.60 -24.91
N SER A 136 0.85 11.90 -24.82
CA SER A 136 2.22 12.41 -24.56
C SER A 136 2.73 11.99 -23.18
N TYR A 137 1.86 11.99 -22.18
CA TYR A 137 2.18 11.54 -20.82
C TYR A 137 2.43 10.02 -20.78
N THR A 138 1.55 9.22 -21.37
CA THR A 138 1.69 7.76 -21.42
C THR A 138 2.91 7.32 -22.24
N ALA A 139 3.25 8.04 -23.32
CA ALA A 139 4.46 7.79 -24.10
C ALA A 139 5.73 8.21 -23.34
N GLY A 140 5.67 9.34 -22.62
CA GLY A 140 6.75 9.79 -21.74
C GLY A 140 7.05 8.77 -20.62
N MET A 141 6.02 8.20 -20.00
CA MET A 141 6.18 7.15 -19.00
C MET A 141 6.76 5.86 -19.60
N ALA A 142 6.23 5.40 -20.74
CA ALA A 142 6.74 4.19 -21.40
C ALA A 142 8.23 4.31 -21.80
N LEU A 143 8.68 5.51 -22.20
CA LEU A 143 10.09 5.80 -22.48
C LEU A 143 10.95 5.81 -21.21
N ARG A 144 10.42 6.27 -20.07
CA ARG A 144 11.12 6.25 -18.78
C ARG A 144 11.21 4.86 -18.18
N PHE A 145 10.20 4.01 -18.37
CA PHE A 145 10.26 2.58 -18.03
C PHE A 145 11.28 1.81 -18.87
N ALA A 146 11.49 2.19 -20.14
CA ALA A 146 12.42 1.52 -21.03
C ALA A 146 13.91 1.84 -20.77
N ASP A 147 14.23 2.81 -19.91
CA ASP A 147 15.60 3.19 -19.54
C ASP A 147 16.04 2.51 -18.23
N GLU A 148 15.90 1.18 -18.18
CA GLU A 148 16.11 0.33 -16.99
C GLU A 148 17.56 0.28 -16.49
N ARG A 149 18.52 0.88 -17.21
CA ARG A 149 19.95 0.81 -16.85
C ARG A 149 20.36 1.67 -15.66
N ASN A 150 19.45 2.45 -15.08
CA ASN A 150 19.72 3.37 -13.96
C ASN A 150 18.84 3.16 -12.71
N LEU A 151 18.02 2.10 -12.64
CA LEU A 151 17.05 1.91 -11.54
C LEU A 151 17.68 1.49 -10.19
N GLY A 152 18.98 1.14 -10.17
CA GLY A 152 19.66 0.71 -8.94
C GLY A 152 19.90 1.80 -7.89
N VAL A 153 19.54 3.07 -8.14
CA VAL A 153 19.86 4.20 -7.25
C VAL A 153 18.66 5.14 -6.98
N GLN A 154 17.47 4.90 -7.54
CA GLN A 154 16.33 5.83 -7.37
C GLN A 154 14.98 5.12 -7.15
N GLY A 155 14.84 4.43 -6.01
CA GLY A 155 13.55 3.88 -5.55
C GLY A 155 12.45 4.95 -5.52
N ASP A 156 12.77 6.15 -5.04
CA ASP A 156 11.83 7.27 -4.92
C ASP A 156 11.28 7.74 -6.28
N ARG A 157 12.08 7.65 -7.35
CA ARG A 157 11.60 8.02 -8.69
C ARG A 157 10.72 6.96 -9.33
N PHE A 158 10.95 5.68 -9.04
CA PHE A 158 10.08 4.60 -9.51
C PHE A 158 8.73 4.63 -8.79
N ALA A 159 8.73 4.85 -7.48
CA ALA A 159 7.53 5.10 -6.68
C ALA A 159 6.75 6.31 -7.22
N ALA A 160 7.41 7.45 -7.44
CA ALA A 160 6.78 8.63 -8.04
C ALA A 160 6.17 8.36 -9.43
N LEU A 161 6.83 7.54 -10.26
CA LEU A 161 6.35 7.18 -11.60
C LEU A 161 5.16 6.21 -11.58
N MET A 162 5.18 5.23 -10.68
CA MET A 162 4.05 4.30 -10.45
C MET A 162 2.84 5.04 -9.89
N SER A 163 3.09 5.97 -8.97
CA SER A 163 2.13 6.91 -8.44
C SER A 163 1.50 7.77 -9.54
N GLU A 164 2.32 8.40 -10.38
CA GLU A 164 1.88 9.16 -11.55
C GLU A 164 1.05 8.33 -12.56
N PHE A 165 1.39 7.05 -12.75
CA PHE A 165 0.68 6.11 -13.60
C PHE A 165 -0.69 5.72 -13.03
N LEU A 166 -0.75 5.51 -11.71
CA LEU A 166 -1.96 5.13 -10.99
C LEU A 166 -2.95 6.30 -10.85
N VAL A 167 -2.48 7.55 -10.67
CA VAL A 167 -3.37 8.75 -10.65
C VAL A 167 -4.06 8.89 -12.00
N TYR A 168 -3.29 8.71 -13.07
CA TYR A 168 -3.80 8.79 -14.42
C TYR A 168 -4.86 7.70 -14.70
N PHE A 169 -4.62 6.46 -14.23
CA PHE A 169 -5.61 5.39 -14.33
C PHE A 169 -6.84 5.61 -13.41
N LYS A 170 -6.65 6.22 -12.24
CA LYS A 170 -7.72 6.58 -11.31
C LYS A 170 -8.67 7.60 -11.94
N LEU A 171 -8.17 8.72 -12.47
CA LEU A 171 -9.04 9.82 -12.92
C LEU A 171 -10.01 9.45 -14.05
N GLU A 172 -9.67 8.50 -14.94
CA GLU A 172 -10.60 8.01 -15.96
C GLU A 172 -11.53 6.88 -15.47
N HIS A 173 -11.31 6.32 -14.27
CA HIS A 173 -12.03 5.15 -13.74
C HIS A 173 -12.60 5.32 -12.31
N THR A 174 -12.36 6.45 -11.63
CA THR A 174 -12.87 6.72 -10.28
C THR A 174 -14.36 7.02 -10.24
N GLU A 175 -14.94 7.61 -11.29
CA GLU A 175 -16.38 7.91 -11.32
C GLU A 175 -17.28 6.69 -11.09
N PRO A 176 -17.06 5.55 -11.79
CA PRO A 176 -17.76 4.31 -11.48
C PRO A 176 -17.58 3.85 -10.04
N THR A 177 -16.36 3.96 -9.48
CA THR A 177 -16.04 3.55 -8.11
C THR A 177 -16.76 4.40 -7.06
N TYR A 178 -16.98 5.70 -7.34
CA TYR A 178 -17.78 6.57 -6.46
C TYR A 178 -19.23 6.11 -6.36
N GLY A 179 -19.85 5.79 -7.50
CA GLY A 179 -21.20 5.23 -7.53
C GLY A 179 -21.27 3.91 -6.73
N MET A 180 -20.24 3.07 -6.85
CA MET A 180 -20.16 1.81 -6.11
C MET A 180 -20.05 2.00 -4.59
N MET A 181 -19.26 2.96 -4.10
CA MET A 181 -19.17 3.24 -2.66
C MET A 181 -20.53 3.60 -2.07
N VAL A 182 -21.28 4.47 -2.74
CA VAL A 182 -22.59 4.93 -2.25
C VAL A 182 -23.62 3.81 -2.35
N GLN A 183 -23.61 3.06 -3.45
CA GLN A 183 -24.60 2.00 -3.70
C GLN A 183 -24.38 0.75 -2.84
N ASN A 184 -23.13 0.44 -2.50
CA ASN A 184 -22.76 -0.79 -1.79
C ASN A 184 -22.20 -0.53 -0.39
N HIS A 185 -22.63 0.57 0.23
CA HIS A 185 -22.17 0.94 1.56
C HIS A 185 -22.35 -0.22 2.54
N ASN A 186 -21.24 -0.66 3.15
CA ASN A 186 -21.20 -1.67 4.21
C ASN A 186 -21.77 -3.06 3.83
N THR A 187 -21.93 -3.37 2.55
CA THR A 187 -22.40 -4.71 2.11
C THR A 187 -21.28 -5.60 1.59
N CYS A 188 -20.18 -5.01 1.13
CA CYS A 188 -19.04 -5.69 0.53
C CYS A 188 -17.73 -4.94 0.80
N LEU A 189 -16.61 -5.64 0.59
CA LEU A 189 -15.29 -5.08 0.49
C LEU A 189 -15.12 -4.48 -0.91
N LEU A 190 -14.95 -3.17 -0.99
CA LEU A 190 -14.75 -2.47 -2.25
C LEU A 190 -13.31 -2.62 -2.73
N GLU A 191 -13.11 -3.46 -3.74
CA GLU A 191 -11.82 -3.62 -4.44
C GLU A 191 -11.67 -2.49 -5.48
N ILE A 192 -11.14 -1.35 -5.06
CA ILE A 192 -11.07 -0.12 -5.89
C ILE A 192 -10.34 -0.36 -7.20
N PHE A 193 -9.22 -1.10 -7.16
CA PHE A 193 -8.41 -1.38 -8.34
C PHE A 193 -9.09 -2.35 -9.31
N ALA A 194 -10.00 -3.19 -8.80
CA ALA A 194 -10.78 -4.11 -9.63
C ALA A 194 -12.11 -3.49 -10.11
N GLY A 195 -12.58 -2.42 -9.46
CA GLY A 195 -13.92 -1.88 -9.66
C GLY A 195 -15.00 -2.91 -9.29
N ARG A 196 -14.78 -3.68 -8.22
CA ARG A 196 -15.66 -4.79 -7.81
C ARG A 196 -16.01 -4.73 -6.33
N CYS A 197 -17.12 -5.36 -6.01
CA CYS A 197 -17.76 -5.41 -4.71
C CYS A 197 -18.33 -6.83 -4.54
N GLU A 198 -17.44 -7.83 -4.58
CA GLU A 198 -17.82 -9.25 -4.60
C GLU A 198 -17.52 -9.94 -3.27
N LYS A 199 -16.54 -9.41 -2.51
CA LYS A 199 -16.08 -9.99 -1.26
C LYS A 199 -16.76 -9.34 -0.08
N ARG A 200 -16.79 -10.04 1.06
CA ARG A 200 -17.19 -9.45 2.33
C ARG A 200 -16.00 -8.77 2.99
N ASN A 201 -16.28 -7.73 3.78
CA ASN A 201 -15.29 -7.19 4.69
C ASN A 201 -14.88 -8.25 5.72
N LEU A 202 -13.76 -8.01 6.39
CA LEU A 202 -13.35 -8.86 7.50
C LEU A 202 -14.45 -8.86 8.57
N PRO A 203 -14.75 -10.00 9.22
CA PRO A 203 -15.86 -10.09 10.18
C PRO A 203 -15.78 -9.08 11.34
N ILE A 204 -14.60 -8.55 11.63
CA ILE A 204 -14.43 -7.54 12.67
C ILE A 204 -15.19 -6.24 12.36
N PHE A 205 -15.27 -5.83 11.09
CA PHE A 205 -15.99 -4.61 10.68
C PHE A 205 -17.49 -4.68 11.01
N GLU A 206 -18.09 -5.88 10.97
CA GLU A 206 -19.50 -6.10 11.33
C GLU A 206 -19.81 -5.75 12.79
N LYS A 207 -18.79 -5.67 13.65
CA LYS A 207 -18.94 -5.28 15.07
C LYS A 207 -18.97 -3.77 15.28
N PHE A 208 -18.64 -3.00 14.24
CA PHE A 208 -18.53 -1.54 14.28
C PHE A 208 -19.38 -0.94 13.16
N PRO A 209 -20.71 -0.87 13.35
CA PRO A 209 -21.59 -0.27 12.36
C PRO A 209 -21.25 1.21 12.16
N ALA A 210 -21.32 1.67 10.91
CA ALA A 210 -20.99 3.05 10.57
C ALA A 210 -21.91 4.04 11.31
N VAL A 211 -21.31 5.02 11.99
CA VAL A 211 -22.04 6.08 12.69
C VAL A 211 -22.86 6.93 11.71
N GLN A 212 -23.93 7.52 12.21
CA GLN A 212 -24.82 8.40 11.47
C GLN A 212 -24.64 9.86 11.88
N GLY A 213 -24.97 10.78 10.98
CA GLY A 213 -24.95 12.22 11.24
C GLY A 213 -23.97 13.00 10.35
N PRO A 214 -24.20 14.32 10.19
CA PRO A 214 -23.29 15.17 9.44
C PRO A 214 -21.95 15.30 10.17
N PRO A 215 -20.83 15.46 9.43
CA PRO A 215 -19.59 15.85 10.07
C PRO A 215 -19.71 17.29 10.60
N GLN A 216 -18.83 17.67 11.52
CA GLN A 216 -18.67 19.08 11.87
C GLN A 216 -18.09 19.86 10.68
N GLU A 217 -18.41 21.14 10.56
CA GLU A 217 -17.86 22.00 9.50
C GLU A 217 -16.32 22.03 9.59
N GLY A 218 -15.65 21.78 8.45
CA GLY A 218 -14.18 21.69 8.40
C GLY A 218 -13.61 20.32 8.79
N PHE A 219 -14.44 19.34 9.12
CA PHE A 219 -14.00 18.00 9.51
C PHE A 219 -14.56 16.92 8.59
N MET A 220 -13.80 15.84 8.45
CA MET A 220 -14.32 14.55 8.02
C MET A 220 -14.67 13.73 9.25
N LEU A 221 -15.69 12.88 9.14
CA LEU A 221 -16.07 11.95 10.19
C LEU A 221 -15.99 10.53 9.61
N ASP A 222 -15.11 9.69 10.12
CA ASP A 222 -15.03 8.33 9.61
C ASP A 222 -16.21 7.45 10.09
N PHE A 223 -16.23 6.18 9.72
CA PHE A 223 -17.32 5.28 10.09
C PHE A 223 -17.37 4.95 11.58
N LEU A 224 -16.27 5.10 12.34
CA LEU A 224 -16.25 4.97 13.81
C LEU A 224 -16.73 6.25 14.50
N GLY A 225 -16.86 7.34 13.76
CA GLY A 225 -17.18 8.65 14.30
C GLY A 225 -15.97 9.38 14.86
N VAL A 226 -14.77 9.12 14.33
CA VAL A 226 -13.60 9.96 14.56
C VAL A 226 -13.67 11.14 13.60
N SER A 227 -13.63 12.35 14.16
CA SER A 227 -13.59 13.62 13.45
C SER A 227 -12.15 14.04 13.20
N VAL A 228 -11.72 14.12 11.95
CA VAL A 228 -10.38 14.55 11.53
C VAL A 228 -10.50 15.83 10.71
N PRO A 229 -9.64 16.86 10.92
CA PRO A 229 -9.65 18.05 10.09
C PRO A 229 -9.51 17.67 8.62
N ILE A 230 -10.34 18.26 7.77
CA ILE A 230 -10.37 17.84 6.37
C ILE A 230 -9.06 18.13 5.64
N GLU A 231 -8.38 19.18 6.07
CA GLU A 231 -7.07 19.57 5.53
C GLU A 231 -6.01 18.49 5.76
N ALA A 232 -6.13 17.70 6.84
CA ALA A 232 -5.17 16.65 7.18
C ALA A 232 -5.04 15.61 6.05
N ASP A 233 -6.16 15.19 5.47
CA ASP A 233 -6.16 14.19 4.40
C ASP A 233 -6.20 14.84 3.00
N CYS A 234 -6.77 16.04 2.86
CA CYS A 234 -7.08 16.61 1.54
C CYS A 234 -6.01 17.51 0.95
N GLN A 235 -5.04 17.98 1.75
CA GLN A 235 -3.91 18.77 1.25
C GLN A 235 -2.77 17.87 0.73
N GLU A 236 -2.66 16.66 1.26
CA GLU A 236 -1.63 15.71 0.89
C GLU A 236 -1.97 14.95 -0.40
N ARG A 237 -1.38 15.41 -1.51
CA ARG A 237 -1.53 14.74 -2.81
C ARG A 237 -0.97 13.31 -2.83
N GLN A 238 -0.12 12.97 -1.87
CA GLN A 238 0.56 11.68 -1.77
C GLN A 238 -0.44 10.54 -1.53
N PHE A 239 -1.47 10.80 -0.72
CA PHE A 239 -2.52 9.83 -0.40
C PHE A 239 -3.46 9.52 -1.57
N ALA A 240 -3.41 10.29 -2.66
CA ALA A 240 -4.25 10.11 -3.86
C ALA A 240 -4.29 8.67 -4.37
N LEU A 241 -3.23 7.91 -4.08
CA LEU A 241 -2.92 6.64 -4.70
C LEU A 241 -2.85 5.48 -3.73
N LEU A 242 -2.38 5.78 -2.53
CA LEU A 242 -1.88 4.80 -1.58
C LEU A 242 -3.01 4.45 -0.59
N ALA A 243 -3.67 5.49 -0.08
CA ALA A 243 -4.92 5.45 0.65
C ALA A 243 -6.08 6.05 -0.17
N PRO A 244 -6.51 5.40 -1.28
CA PRO A 244 -7.62 5.87 -2.09
C PRO A 244 -8.90 6.08 -1.26
N GLY A 245 -9.12 5.36 -0.17
CA GLY A 245 -10.20 5.62 0.78
C GLY A 245 -10.24 7.07 1.25
N ARG A 246 -9.12 7.58 1.79
CA ARG A 246 -8.98 8.98 2.25
C ARG A 246 -9.21 9.97 1.10
N THR A 247 -8.60 9.70 -0.05
CA THR A 247 -8.71 10.58 -1.22
C THR A 247 -10.14 10.70 -1.72
N MET A 248 -10.88 9.59 -1.76
CA MET A 248 -12.26 9.61 -2.22
C MET A 248 -13.13 10.46 -1.29
N LEU A 249 -12.93 10.39 0.02
CA LEU A 249 -13.61 11.27 0.97
C LEU A 249 -13.31 12.75 0.65
N CYS A 250 -12.04 13.08 0.40
CA CYS A 250 -11.66 14.44 0.01
C CYS A 250 -12.36 14.95 -1.25
N GLU A 251 -12.44 14.14 -2.29
CA GLU A 251 -13.11 14.53 -3.53
C GLU A 251 -14.63 14.69 -3.34
N TYR A 252 -15.26 13.89 -2.48
CA TYR A 252 -16.67 14.07 -2.11
C TYR A 252 -16.91 15.41 -1.44
N TYR A 253 -16.08 15.74 -0.45
CA TYR A 253 -16.20 17.01 0.24
C TYR A 253 -16.00 18.21 -0.71
N LYS A 254 -14.94 18.18 -1.52
CA LYS A 254 -14.66 19.23 -2.52
C LYS A 254 -15.81 19.39 -3.52
N SER A 255 -16.54 18.32 -3.79
CA SER A 255 -17.71 18.32 -4.68
C SER A 255 -19.02 18.76 -4.00
N GLY A 256 -18.98 19.11 -2.70
CA GLY A 256 -20.17 19.46 -1.92
C GLY A 256 -21.12 18.28 -1.70
N MET A 257 -20.64 17.04 -1.87
CA MET A 257 -21.42 15.84 -1.66
C MET A 257 -21.34 15.39 -0.19
N PRO A 258 -22.41 14.79 0.36
CA PRO A 258 -22.34 14.20 1.69
C PRO A 258 -21.30 13.08 1.70
N LEU A 259 -20.36 13.13 2.63
CA LEU A 259 -19.31 12.12 2.79
C LEU A 259 -19.95 10.77 3.14
N PRO A 260 -19.72 9.70 2.34
CA PRO A 260 -20.26 8.39 2.63
C PRO A 260 -19.59 7.81 3.89
N ARG A 261 -20.39 7.42 4.88
CA ARG A 261 -19.94 6.71 6.10
C ARG A 261 -19.87 5.22 5.82
N VAL A 262 -18.84 4.85 5.07
CA VAL A 262 -18.61 3.47 4.65
C VAL A 262 -17.48 2.87 5.44
N TRP A 263 -17.54 1.56 5.63
CA TRP A 263 -16.39 0.78 6.03
C TRP A 263 -15.21 1.02 5.08
N PRO A 264 -13.98 0.83 5.58
CA PRO A 264 -12.79 1.03 4.78
C PRO A 264 -12.85 0.23 3.49
N VAL A 265 -12.37 0.87 2.45
CA VAL A 265 -12.17 0.25 1.15
C VAL A 265 -10.92 -0.62 1.20
N LEU A 266 -10.74 -1.53 0.24
CA LEU A 266 -9.51 -2.33 0.21
C LEU A 266 -8.35 -1.48 -0.35
N ASP A 267 -7.60 -0.87 0.57
CA ASP A 267 -6.33 -0.19 0.32
C ASP A 267 -5.29 -0.53 1.40
N GLU A 268 -4.15 0.16 1.41
CA GLU A 268 -3.05 -0.13 2.32
C GLU A 268 -3.45 -0.01 3.80
N GLU A 269 -4.38 0.90 4.12
CA GLU A 269 -4.86 1.16 5.47
C GLU A 269 -5.85 0.12 5.99
N TYR A 270 -6.41 -0.71 5.08
CA TYR A 270 -7.48 -1.65 5.43
C TYR A 270 -7.07 -2.65 6.53
N LEU A 271 -5.79 -3.03 6.56
CA LEU A 271 -5.26 -3.98 7.54
C LEU A 271 -5.01 -3.32 8.89
N GLU A 272 -4.58 -2.06 8.89
CA GLU A 272 -4.43 -1.26 10.10
C GLU A 272 -5.77 -1.04 10.79
N TRP A 273 -6.81 -0.74 10.00
CA TRP A 273 -8.19 -0.78 10.45
C TRP A 273 -8.56 -2.12 11.08
N ALA A 274 -8.24 -3.24 10.44
CA ALA A 274 -8.54 -4.55 11.02
C ALA A 274 -7.80 -4.77 12.34
N ASP A 275 -6.57 -4.28 12.46
CA ASP A 275 -5.74 -4.42 13.65
C ASP A 275 -6.27 -3.64 14.86
N ILE A 276 -6.59 -2.36 14.68
CA ILE A 276 -7.15 -1.53 15.75
C ILE A 276 -8.52 -2.03 16.22
N LEU A 277 -9.39 -2.48 15.29
CA LEU A 277 -10.73 -2.92 15.65
C LEU A 277 -10.68 -4.24 16.41
N THR A 278 -9.80 -5.15 15.98
CA THR A 278 -9.64 -6.46 16.63
C THR A 278 -9.08 -6.30 18.03
N THR A 279 -8.02 -5.51 18.20
CA THR A 279 -7.39 -5.31 19.51
C THR A 279 -8.30 -4.58 20.49
N ALA A 280 -9.04 -3.56 20.04
CA ALA A 280 -10.05 -2.87 20.84
C ALA A 280 -11.16 -3.83 21.31
N MET A 281 -11.68 -4.66 20.41
CA MET A 281 -12.70 -5.67 20.73
C MET A 281 -12.19 -6.71 21.73
N ASP A 282 -10.95 -7.18 21.55
CA ASP A 282 -10.35 -8.20 22.41
C ASP A 282 -10.09 -7.65 23.82
N ALA A 283 -9.63 -6.40 23.95
CA ALA A 283 -9.47 -5.75 25.26
C ALA A 283 -10.82 -5.57 25.98
N ALA A 284 -11.84 -5.09 25.26
CA ALA A 284 -13.19 -4.89 25.81
C ALA A 284 -13.79 -6.22 26.31
N LYS A 285 -13.75 -7.27 25.49
CA LYS A 285 -14.23 -8.62 25.86
C LYS A 285 -13.50 -9.19 27.07
N ALA A 286 -12.19 -8.93 27.17
CA ALA A 286 -11.37 -9.38 28.28
C ALA A 286 -11.59 -8.59 29.58
N GLY A 287 -12.44 -7.56 29.58
CA GLY A 287 -12.75 -6.82 30.80
C GLY A 287 -11.61 -5.92 31.29
N ARG A 288 -10.60 -5.62 30.45
CA ARG A 288 -9.35 -4.95 30.86
C ARG A 288 -9.18 -3.57 30.24
N PRO A 289 -8.32 -2.70 30.82
CA PRO A 289 -7.93 -1.45 30.18
C PRO A 289 -7.36 -1.70 28.79
N PHE A 290 -7.69 -0.81 27.85
CA PHE A 290 -7.11 -0.84 26.50
C PHE A 290 -5.86 0.02 26.46
N ARG A 291 -4.74 -0.53 25.95
CA ARG A 291 -3.48 0.19 25.86
C ARG A 291 -2.89 0.15 24.46
N MET A 292 -2.70 1.31 23.84
CA MET A 292 -2.11 1.39 22.50
C MET A 292 -0.96 2.39 22.46
N ALA A 293 0.15 1.99 21.83
CA ALA A 293 1.22 2.91 21.46
C ALA A 293 1.25 3.08 19.94
N GLU A 294 1.38 4.33 19.47
CA GLU A 294 1.51 4.71 18.06
C GLU A 294 2.84 5.46 17.90
N PHE A 295 3.80 4.82 17.22
CA PHE A 295 5.11 5.39 16.92
C PHE A 295 5.08 6.00 15.53
N GLY A 296 5.30 7.32 15.44
CA GLY A 296 5.05 8.11 14.23
C GLY A 296 3.59 8.52 14.10
N SER A 297 3.01 9.00 15.22
CA SER A 297 1.58 9.31 15.31
C SER A 297 1.15 10.52 14.47
N GLY A 298 2.11 11.29 13.94
CA GLY A 298 1.84 12.53 13.24
C GLY A 298 1.15 13.58 14.11
N PRO A 299 0.64 14.66 13.51
CA PRO A 299 0.03 15.77 14.25
C PRO A 299 -1.33 15.43 14.88
N TYR A 300 -1.91 14.27 14.57
CA TYR A 300 -3.27 13.90 14.94
C TYR A 300 -3.39 12.56 15.68
N GLY A 301 -2.39 11.66 15.65
CA GLY A 301 -2.51 10.33 16.27
C GLY A 301 -3.74 9.57 15.80
N ILE A 302 -3.93 9.53 14.47
CA ILE A 302 -5.18 9.09 13.85
C ILE A 302 -5.51 7.66 14.26
N TRP A 303 -4.51 6.78 14.34
CA TRP A 303 -4.72 5.37 14.62
C TRP A 303 -5.04 5.11 16.07
N ALA A 304 -4.35 5.77 17.00
CA ALA A 304 -4.68 5.73 18.41
C ALA A 304 -6.09 6.29 18.69
N MET A 305 -6.48 7.40 18.03
CA MET A 305 -7.84 7.94 18.21
C MET A 305 -8.91 6.97 17.68
N ARG A 306 -8.69 6.35 16.52
CA ARG A 306 -9.59 5.33 15.97
C ARG A 306 -9.67 4.08 16.86
N ALA A 307 -8.55 3.61 17.38
CA ALA A 307 -8.52 2.45 18.27
C ALA A 307 -9.23 2.72 19.60
N ALA A 308 -8.96 3.87 20.22
CA ALA A 308 -9.65 4.29 21.43
C ALA A 308 -11.16 4.48 21.17
N LYS A 309 -11.55 5.07 20.04
CA LYS A 309 -12.95 5.21 19.66
C LYS A 309 -13.63 3.84 19.51
N ALA A 310 -12.97 2.90 18.82
CA ALA A 310 -13.45 1.53 18.70
C ALA A 310 -13.62 0.88 20.09
N PHE A 311 -12.62 0.99 20.97
CA PHE A 311 -12.70 0.44 22.32
C PHE A 311 -13.88 1.03 23.10
N THR A 312 -14.00 2.36 23.12
CA THR A 312 -15.07 3.04 23.87
C THR A 312 -16.48 2.69 23.40
N ALA A 313 -16.64 2.28 22.14
CA ALA A 313 -17.91 1.87 21.56
C ALA A 313 -18.39 0.49 22.03
N VAL A 314 -17.47 -0.39 22.46
CA VAL A 314 -17.78 -1.79 22.81
C VAL A 314 -17.44 -2.15 24.25
N ALA A 315 -16.60 -1.37 24.92
CA ALA A 315 -16.21 -1.52 26.32
C ALA A 315 -17.25 -0.92 27.28
N ALA A 316 -17.30 -1.45 28.50
CA ALA A 316 -18.08 -0.86 29.58
C ALA A 316 -17.57 0.57 29.91
N ALA A 317 -18.48 1.43 30.36
CA ALA A 317 -18.23 2.87 30.48
C ALA A 317 -17.11 3.23 31.47
N ASP A 318 -16.86 2.36 32.44
CA ASP A 318 -15.83 2.49 33.48
C ASP A 318 -14.47 1.89 33.09
N GLN A 319 -14.38 1.23 31.93
CA GLN A 319 -13.11 0.68 31.46
C GLN A 319 -12.24 1.79 30.87
N PRO A 320 -11.02 2.01 31.42
CA PRO A 320 -10.15 3.07 30.97
C PRO A 320 -9.37 2.67 29.72
N CYS A 321 -8.84 3.65 29.01
CA CYS A 321 -7.82 3.43 27.98
C CYS A 321 -6.58 4.30 28.19
N GLU A 322 -5.42 3.81 27.75
CA GLU A 322 -4.12 4.48 27.84
C GLU A 322 -3.50 4.51 26.44
N LEU A 323 -3.14 5.70 25.98
CA LEU A 323 -2.54 5.92 24.67
C LEU A 323 -1.13 6.50 24.83
N LEU A 324 -0.14 5.93 24.15
CA LEU A 324 1.19 6.52 24.00
C LEU A 324 1.36 6.97 22.55
N LEU A 325 1.61 8.25 22.35
CA LEU A 325 1.79 8.86 21.04
C LEU A 325 3.23 9.35 20.93
N VAL A 326 3.98 8.84 19.96
CA VAL A 326 5.35 9.27 19.71
C VAL A 326 5.40 10.03 18.39
N GLU A 327 5.69 11.33 18.44
CA GLU A 327 5.84 12.19 17.27
C GLU A 327 6.86 13.31 17.53
N PRO A 328 8.10 13.15 17.07
CA PRO A 328 9.15 14.14 17.32
C PRO A 328 9.26 15.25 16.27
N PHE A 329 8.58 15.14 15.11
CA PHE A 329 8.82 16.04 13.98
C PHE A 329 7.60 16.88 13.60
N GLU A 330 6.41 16.29 13.62
CA GLU A 330 5.19 16.89 13.06
C GLU A 330 4.21 17.43 14.12
N LEU A 331 4.54 17.32 15.41
CA LEU A 331 3.62 17.69 16.49
C LEU A 331 3.38 19.21 16.62
N GLY A 332 4.36 20.03 16.22
CA GLY A 332 4.32 21.47 16.41
C GLY A 332 4.25 21.85 17.90
N ASP A 333 3.22 22.59 18.31
CA ASP A 333 2.94 22.90 19.73
C ASP A 333 2.01 21.87 20.39
N GLY A 334 1.64 20.80 19.67
CA GLY A 334 0.71 19.76 20.09
C GLY A 334 -0.76 20.21 20.18
N SER A 335 -1.11 21.43 19.75
CA SER A 335 -2.49 21.93 19.81
C SER A 335 -3.44 21.14 18.92
N SER A 336 -2.99 20.74 17.72
CA SER A 336 -3.75 19.89 16.79
C SER A 336 -4.10 18.56 17.44
N LEU A 337 -3.12 17.89 18.04
CA LEU A 337 -3.33 16.61 18.70
C LEU A 337 -4.28 16.75 19.89
N ARG A 338 -4.06 17.72 20.78
CA ARG A 338 -4.95 17.96 21.94
C ARG A 338 -6.38 18.25 21.51
N THR A 339 -6.56 19.04 20.46
CA THR A 339 -7.88 19.34 19.89
C THR A 339 -8.53 18.07 19.34
N HIS A 340 -7.77 17.31 18.54
CA HIS A 340 -8.23 16.06 17.95
C HIS A 340 -8.64 15.04 19.02
N THR A 341 -7.86 14.91 20.10
CA THR A 341 -8.22 14.04 21.22
C THR A 341 -9.48 14.50 21.94
N ALA A 342 -9.59 15.79 22.27
CA ALA A 342 -10.76 16.35 22.94
C ALA A 342 -12.06 16.21 22.13
N MET A 343 -11.96 16.22 20.79
CA MET A 343 -13.10 16.03 19.90
C MET A 343 -13.57 14.57 19.83
N ASN A 344 -12.66 13.61 20.03
CA ASN A 344 -12.91 12.22 19.70
C ASN A 344 -13.11 11.32 20.91
N LEU A 345 -12.46 11.63 22.04
CA LEU A 345 -12.48 10.80 23.23
C LEU A 345 -13.31 11.44 24.35
N PRO A 346 -14.10 10.63 25.09
CA PRO A 346 -14.79 11.13 26.26
C PRO A 346 -13.78 11.56 27.34
N ILE A 347 -14.08 12.69 27.97
CA ILE A 347 -13.32 13.24 29.10
C ILE A 347 -13.25 12.17 30.21
N ASP A 348 -12.08 12.03 30.85
CA ASP A 348 -11.81 11.12 31.98
C ASP A 348 -11.91 9.62 31.71
N ARG A 349 -12.07 9.17 30.45
CA ARG A 349 -12.06 7.73 30.12
C ARG A 349 -10.74 7.25 29.55
N CYS A 350 -10.07 8.10 28.79
CA CYS A 350 -8.85 7.76 28.09
C CYS A 350 -7.76 8.76 28.44
N GLU A 351 -6.64 8.25 28.95
CA GLU A 351 -5.43 9.02 29.19
C GLU A 351 -4.51 8.87 27.98
N PHE A 352 -3.79 9.94 27.65
CA PHE A 352 -2.77 9.88 26.60
C PHE A 352 -1.50 10.60 27.03
N LEU A 353 -0.37 9.99 26.70
CA LEU A 353 0.96 10.52 26.88
C LEU A 353 1.56 10.81 25.50
N VAL A 354 2.18 11.98 25.36
CA VAL A 354 2.87 12.37 24.14
C VAL A 354 4.37 12.38 24.40
N HIS A 355 5.13 11.75 23.52
CA HIS A 355 6.58 11.76 23.51
C HIS A 355 7.10 12.44 22.24
N GLU A 356 7.90 13.49 22.45
CA GLU A 356 8.35 14.41 21.40
C GLU A 356 9.84 14.24 21.06
N ASP A 357 10.57 13.38 21.78
CA ASP A 357 11.99 13.18 21.51
C ASP A 357 12.20 12.15 20.39
N PRO A 358 13.15 12.40 19.47
CA PRO A 358 13.54 11.40 18.49
C PRO A 358 14.03 10.11 19.15
N LEU A 359 13.53 8.98 18.65
CA LEU A 359 14.00 7.66 19.03
C LEU A 359 15.17 7.27 18.13
N SER A 360 16.22 6.72 18.72
CA SER A 360 17.41 6.21 18.01
C SER A 360 17.89 4.87 18.53
N THR A 361 17.29 4.35 19.60
CA THR A 361 17.71 3.11 20.24
C THR A 361 16.53 2.29 20.74
N ASN A 362 16.72 0.98 20.78
CA ASN A 362 15.77 0.03 21.38
C ASN A 362 15.48 0.34 22.85
N ASP A 363 16.46 0.84 23.60
CA ASP A 363 16.30 1.11 25.03
C ASP A 363 15.36 2.30 25.31
N GLN A 364 15.29 3.28 24.39
CA GLN A 364 14.28 4.34 24.47
C GLN A 364 12.87 3.77 24.26
N VAL A 365 12.68 2.87 23.28
CA VAL A 365 11.40 2.19 23.06
C VAL A 365 11.00 1.37 24.30
N LYS A 366 11.94 0.65 24.90
CA LYS A 366 11.69 -0.09 26.15
C LYS A 366 11.31 0.81 27.32
N ALA A 367 11.97 1.97 27.44
CA ALA A 367 11.68 2.93 28.49
C ALA A 367 10.26 3.49 28.36
N LEU A 368 9.84 3.82 27.13
CA LEU A 368 8.50 4.35 26.85
C LEU A 368 7.39 3.32 27.08
N LEU A 369 7.57 2.10 26.57
CA LEU A 369 6.60 1.02 26.77
C LEU A 369 6.64 0.44 28.20
N GLY A 370 7.66 0.83 28.98
CA GLY A 370 7.85 0.48 30.38
C GLY A 370 7.96 -1.03 30.66
N SER A 371 8.17 -1.36 31.94
CA SER A 371 8.10 -2.72 32.46
C SER A 371 6.75 -3.06 33.11
N GLY A 372 5.77 -2.16 33.01
CA GLY A 372 4.45 -2.24 33.64
C GLY A 372 3.50 -3.23 32.97
N ASP A 373 2.26 -2.84 32.68
CA ASP A 373 1.28 -3.75 32.09
C ASP A 373 1.48 -3.95 30.58
N LEU A 374 0.71 -4.88 29.99
CA LEU A 374 0.80 -5.23 28.58
C LEU A 374 0.12 -4.19 27.69
N TRP A 375 0.74 -3.91 26.55
CA TRP A 375 0.17 -3.15 25.45
C TRP A 375 -0.68 -4.07 24.55
N ASP A 376 -1.88 -3.62 24.22
CA ASP A 376 -2.78 -4.32 23.30
C ASP A 376 -2.30 -4.26 21.87
N LEU A 377 -1.90 -3.07 21.47
CA LEU A 377 -1.41 -2.77 20.14
C LEU A 377 -0.20 -1.85 20.26
N VAL A 378 0.87 -2.22 19.56
CA VAL A 378 1.93 -1.27 19.23
C VAL A 378 1.91 -1.12 17.72
N ASP A 379 1.64 0.09 17.27
CA ASP A 379 1.65 0.52 15.89
C ASP A 379 2.93 1.33 15.62
N ILE A 380 3.62 1.05 14.51
CA ILE A 380 4.93 1.62 14.21
C ILE A 380 5.01 2.02 12.74
N ASP A 381 5.09 3.32 12.50
CA ASP A 381 5.29 3.97 11.21
C ASP A 381 6.29 5.13 11.39
N ILE A 382 7.59 4.85 11.36
CA ILE A 382 8.63 5.83 11.72
C ILE A 382 9.59 6.12 10.56
N GLN A 383 9.03 6.20 9.35
CA GLN A 383 9.68 6.74 8.16
C GLN A 383 11.05 6.10 7.85
N GLY A 384 11.19 4.80 8.10
CA GLY A 384 12.39 4.02 7.81
C GLY A 384 13.29 3.76 9.02
N ALA A 385 13.07 4.47 10.13
CA ALA A 385 13.80 4.23 11.38
C ALA A 385 13.48 2.84 11.98
N GLU A 386 12.45 2.15 11.47
CA GLU A 386 12.13 0.76 11.86
C GLU A 386 13.35 -0.16 11.73
N GLY A 387 14.15 0.04 10.67
CA GLY A 387 15.34 -0.77 10.39
C GLY A 387 16.51 -0.58 11.34
N GLU A 388 16.51 0.49 12.13
CA GLU A 388 17.55 0.80 13.11
C GLU A 388 17.10 0.50 14.54
N ILE A 389 15.82 0.78 14.85
CA ILE A 389 15.29 0.75 16.21
C ILE A 389 14.71 -0.63 16.61
N LEU A 390 14.10 -1.35 15.67
CA LEU A 390 13.43 -2.62 15.98
C LEU A 390 14.34 -3.87 16.02
N PRO A 391 15.46 -3.95 15.27
CA PRO A 391 16.31 -5.14 15.31
C PRO A 391 16.76 -5.52 16.72
N GLY A 392 16.56 -6.79 17.09
CA GLY A 392 16.85 -7.31 18.44
C GLY A 392 15.83 -6.93 19.53
N LEU A 393 14.74 -6.22 19.20
CA LEU A 393 13.71 -5.82 20.16
C LEU A 393 12.54 -6.82 20.26
N PHE A 394 12.29 -7.63 19.23
CA PHE A 394 11.08 -8.45 19.12
C PHE A 394 10.94 -9.53 20.19
N ALA A 395 12.05 -10.15 20.61
CA ALA A 395 12.03 -11.08 21.75
C ALA A 395 11.48 -10.41 23.01
N TRP A 396 11.89 -9.16 23.29
CA TRP A 396 11.39 -8.40 24.43
C TRP A 396 9.94 -7.94 24.23
N LEU A 397 9.60 -7.41 23.05
CA LEU A 397 8.22 -6.98 22.73
C LEU A 397 7.22 -8.13 22.86
N SER A 398 7.62 -9.37 22.57
CA SER A 398 6.74 -10.54 22.69
C SER A 398 6.17 -10.74 24.11
N THR A 399 6.89 -10.21 25.12
CA THR A 399 6.50 -10.24 26.53
C THR A 399 5.69 -9.02 26.98
N ARG A 400 5.56 -8.01 26.12
CA ARG A 400 4.99 -6.69 26.44
C ARG A 400 3.81 -6.30 25.57
N VAL A 401 3.69 -6.89 24.38
CA VAL A 401 2.77 -6.45 23.32
C VAL A 401 1.96 -7.64 22.85
N ARG A 402 0.63 -7.49 22.77
CA ARG A 402 -0.28 -8.55 22.30
C ARG A 402 -0.40 -8.60 20.79
N ARG A 403 -0.39 -7.44 20.13
CA ARG A 403 -0.35 -7.31 18.67
C ARG A 403 0.63 -6.22 18.26
N LEU A 404 1.41 -6.51 17.24
CA LEU A 404 2.29 -5.56 16.61
C LEU A 404 1.78 -5.27 15.20
N HIS A 405 1.74 -3.99 14.85
CA HIS A 405 1.57 -3.50 13.50
C HIS A 405 2.82 -2.69 13.12
N VAL A 406 3.40 -2.95 11.94
CA VAL A 406 4.58 -2.22 11.46
C VAL A 406 4.38 -1.81 10.00
N SER A 407 4.43 -0.51 9.74
CA SER A 407 4.54 0.11 8.43
C SER A 407 6.01 0.30 8.07
N THR A 408 6.53 -0.49 7.14
CA THR A 408 7.96 -0.51 6.78
C THR A 408 8.25 0.28 5.52
N HIS A 409 9.25 1.16 5.53
CA HIS A 409 9.49 2.08 4.42
C HIS A 409 10.43 1.56 3.33
N THR A 410 11.01 0.37 3.51
CA THR A 410 11.77 -0.30 2.43
C THR A 410 11.59 -1.81 2.48
N ARG A 411 11.69 -2.48 1.32
CA ARG A 411 11.68 -3.95 1.23
C ARG A 411 12.81 -4.60 2.03
N LYS A 412 13.98 -3.95 2.13
CA LYS A 412 15.11 -4.46 2.92
C LYS A 412 14.73 -4.51 4.40
N ILE A 413 14.21 -3.41 4.92
CA ILE A 413 13.70 -3.33 6.30
C ILE A 413 12.63 -4.39 6.50
N HIS A 414 11.65 -4.46 5.60
CA HIS A 414 10.54 -5.40 5.67
C HIS A 414 11.00 -6.84 5.91
N TRP A 415 11.86 -7.37 5.03
CA TRP A 415 12.30 -8.75 5.12
C TRP A 415 13.21 -8.99 6.33
N GLN A 416 14.04 -8.02 6.70
CA GLN A 416 14.80 -8.10 7.95
C GLN A 416 13.86 -8.26 9.15
N LEU A 417 12.82 -7.42 9.27
CA LEU A 417 11.90 -7.49 10.41
C LEU A 417 11.06 -8.77 10.41
N VAL A 418 10.64 -9.26 9.24
CA VAL A 418 9.95 -10.56 9.11
C VAL A 418 10.81 -11.71 9.64
N GLU A 419 12.08 -11.80 9.21
CA GLU A 419 13.01 -12.84 9.68
C GLU A 419 13.21 -12.78 11.21
N GLU A 420 13.34 -11.57 11.77
CA GLU A 420 13.53 -11.39 13.21
C GLU A 420 12.26 -11.71 14.03
N LEU A 421 11.08 -11.31 13.55
CA LEU A 421 9.79 -11.65 14.16
C LEU A 421 9.61 -13.18 14.22
N GLU A 422 9.86 -13.88 13.12
CA GLU A 422 9.76 -15.34 13.06
C GLU A 422 10.75 -16.03 14.00
N ARG A 423 12.01 -15.56 14.01
CA ARG A 423 13.07 -16.02 14.93
C ARG A 423 12.65 -15.85 16.39
N ASP A 424 12.03 -14.72 16.72
CA ASP A 424 11.70 -14.33 18.08
C ASP A 424 10.29 -14.79 18.51
N GLY A 425 9.72 -15.76 17.80
CA GLY A 425 8.51 -16.47 18.23
C GLY A 425 7.20 -15.73 17.95
N TRP A 426 7.19 -14.80 17.00
CA TRP A 426 5.97 -14.19 16.51
C TRP A 426 5.31 -15.07 15.44
N GLN A 427 4.00 -14.89 15.29
CA GLN A 427 3.21 -15.39 14.17
C GLN A 427 2.70 -14.19 13.39
N ILE A 428 3.19 -14.09 12.16
CA ILE A 428 2.76 -13.08 11.21
C ILE A 428 1.38 -13.47 10.68
N GLN A 429 0.40 -12.60 10.92
CA GLN A 429 -0.99 -12.76 10.45
C GLN A 429 -1.13 -12.26 9.01
N ALA A 430 -0.47 -11.15 8.70
CA ALA A 430 -0.38 -10.58 7.36
C ALA A 430 0.98 -9.91 7.20
N GLN A 431 1.61 -10.09 6.03
CA GLN A 431 2.75 -9.26 5.65
C GLN A 431 2.76 -8.99 4.15
N TYR A 432 3.05 -7.73 3.80
CA TYR A 432 3.12 -7.23 2.44
C TYR A 432 4.30 -6.27 2.36
N PRO A 433 5.34 -6.54 1.54
CA PRO A 433 6.49 -5.63 1.46
C PRO A 433 6.15 -4.27 0.85
N THR A 434 7.01 -3.27 1.08
CA THR A 434 6.93 -1.95 0.46
C THR A 434 6.83 -2.05 -1.07
N PHE A 435 6.00 -1.20 -1.69
CA PHE A 435 5.73 -1.19 -3.13
C PHE A 435 5.31 -2.56 -3.68
N SER A 436 4.31 -3.18 -3.06
CA SER A 436 3.77 -4.47 -3.49
C SER A 436 2.37 -4.36 -4.07
N MET A 437 2.05 -5.30 -4.96
CA MET A 437 0.71 -5.49 -5.46
C MET A 437 0.14 -6.79 -4.87
N VAL A 438 -0.74 -6.63 -3.90
CA VAL A 438 -1.35 -7.73 -3.17
C VAL A 438 -2.47 -8.35 -4.00
N GLY A 439 -2.72 -9.65 -3.82
CA GLY A 439 -3.86 -10.34 -4.43
C GLY A 439 -3.61 -10.92 -5.82
N LEU A 440 -2.36 -11.06 -6.25
CA LEU A 440 -2.03 -11.84 -7.45
C LEU A 440 -2.06 -13.35 -7.20
N GLU A 441 -1.57 -13.80 -6.04
CA GLU A 441 -1.45 -15.22 -5.72
C GLU A 441 -2.36 -15.66 -4.58
N ASN A 442 -2.67 -14.76 -3.64
CA ASN A 442 -3.52 -15.05 -2.47
C ASN A 442 -4.74 -14.13 -2.45
N ASN A 443 -5.88 -14.66 -2.89
CA ASN A 443 -7.01 -13.86 -3.36
C ASN A 443 -8.07 -13.56 -2.28
N ALA A 444 -7.75 -13.79 -0.99
CA ALA A 444 -8.73 -13.74 0.10
C ALA A 444 -9.32 -12.33 0.30
N LEU A 445 -8.48 -11.30 0.29
CA LEU A 445 -8.92 -9.91 0.44
C LEU A 445 -9.20 -9.26 -0.92
N GLY A 446 -8.42 -9.58 -1.96
CA GLY A 446 -8.52 -8.91 -3.25
C GLY A 446 -7.26 -8.16 -3.60
N ARG A 447 -7.35 -7.39 -4.69
CA ARG A 447 -6.19 -6.67 -5.22
C ARG A 447 -6.10 -5.27 -4.66
N PHE A 448 -4.96 -4.97 -4.06
CA PHE A 448 -4.60 -3.63 -3.64
C PHE A 448 -3.10 -3.40 -3.76
N LEU A 449 -2.70 -2.16 -3.59
CA LEU A 449 -1.31 -1.72 -3.63
C LEU A 449 -0.92 -1.23 -2.25
N THR A 450 0.35 -1.42 -1.91
CA THR A 450 0.92 -0.85 -0.69
C THR A 450 2.08 0.08 -1.09
N CYS A 451 2.10 1.30 -0.56
CA CYS A 451 3.30 2.13 -0.63
C CYS A 451 4.30 1.59 0.38
N ASP A 452 3.90 1.62 1.63
CA ASP A 452 4.67 1.05 2.72
C ASP A 452 4.51 -0.46 2.73
N GLY A 453 5.42 -1.13 3.40
CA GLY A 453 5.22 -2.52 3.74
C GLY A 453 4.36 -2.59 4.98
N HIS A 454 3.60 -3.66 5.15
CA HIS A 454 2.73 -3.87 6.30
C HIS A 454 3.08 -5.19 6.94
N ILE A 455 3.26 -5.23 8.26
CA ILE A 455 3.43 -6.46 9.04
C ILE A 455 2.47 -6.43 10.23
N SER A 456 1.52 -7.35 10.27
CA SER A 456 0.67 -7.61 11.44
C SER A 456 1.09 -8.92 12.09
N ALA A 457 1.46 -8.88 13.37
CA ALA A 457 2.01 -10.03 14.08
C ALA A 457 1.46 -10.19 15.50
N LEU A 458 1.34 -11.45 15.94
CA LEU A 458 0.95 -11.83 17.29
C LEU A 458 2.06 -12.69 17.91
N PRO A 459 2.42 -12.53 19.19
CA PRO A 459 3.34 -13.47 19.84
C PRO A 459 2.67 -14.84 19.96
N ARG A 460 3.39 -15.93 19.63
CA ARG A 460 2.83 -17.30 19.67
C ARG A 460 2.32 -17.73 21.04
N PHE A 461 2.84 -17.15 22.11
CA PHE A 461 2.43 -17.46 23.48
C PHE A 461 0.97 -17.07 23.77
N TRP A 462 0.44 -16.00 23.15
CA TRP A 462 -0.90 -15.48 23.45
C TRP A 462 -2.03 -16.17 22.69
N GLN A 463 -1.75 -17.14 21.83
CA GLN A 463 -2.79 -17.80 21.03
C GLN A 463 -3.70 -18.75 21.82
N TRP A 464 -3.34 -19.06 23.06
CA TRP A 464 -4.01 -20.06 23.89
C TRP A 464 -4.79 -19.46 25.06
N THR A 465 -4.83 -18.13 25.17
CA THR A 465 -5.48 -17.38 26.25
C THR A 465 -6.57 -16.51 25.68
#